data_AF-A0A2K1IJH2-F1
#
_entry.id   AF-A0A2K1IJH2-F1
#
_cell.length_a   1.000
_cell.length_b   1.000
_cell.length_c   1.000
_cell.angle_alpha   90.00
_cell.angle_beta   90.00
_cell.angle_gamma   90.00
#
_symmetry.space_group_name_H-M   'P 1'
#
loop_
_entity.id
_entity.type
_entity.pdbx_description
1 polymer ?
#
loop_
_entity_poly.entity_id
_entity_poly.type
_entity_poly.pdbx_seq_one_letter_code
_entity_poly.pdbx_strand_id
1 'polypeptide(L)'
;METMQCATATTTGIGSLLLRGAAKGRSSRSRGNHMRVVMRSGTTANSNRLSLLQALSQTAAVQSQRSLQSLISDITKYVNPQMSKDARNLEEALMSVPDLETIPYDLVRREADYEIRDVRPHVVAETTMSGRSGFDFASSGQAFNTLAAYLFGKNSRRSEMSMTTPVITNRGQSRGEKMEMTTPVIQQRGSGDEQWRMSFVLPAKYNNDAPVPEDLSVSIRNIPGKKVAVMVFSGFVTDDEVKRREQALRRALLKDPVVRVKANAQPEVAQYNPPFTLPFMRRNELALEIEDVFTINVASQ
;
A
#
# COMPACT_ATOMS: atom_id res chain seq x y z
N MET A 1 30.84 -48.02 1.00
CA MET A 1 29.93 -48.23 2.15
C MET A 1 28.53 -47.82 1.70
N GLU A 2 27.74 -48.84 1.43
CA GLU A 2 26.28 -48.95 1.26
C GLU A 2 25.49 -47.83 0.55
N THR A 3 25.18 -48.13 -0.71
CA THR A 3 23.91 -47.87 -1.40
C THR A 3 22.81 -48.80 -0.92
N MET A 4 21.54 -48.37 -0.94
CA MET A 4 20.31 -49.13 -1.30
C MET A 4 19.08 -48.46 -0.65
N GLN A 5 17.83 -48.58 -1.09
CA GLN A 5 17.15 -48.84 -2.36
C GLN A 5 15.65 -48.77 -2.04
N CYS A 6 14.87 -48.31 -3.00
CA CYS A 6 13.41 -48.29 -2.98
C CYS A 6 12.82 -49.71 -2.88
N ALA A 7 11.69 -49.90 -2.19
CA ALA A 7 10.81 -51.06 -2.39
C ALA A 7 9.35 -50.78 -1.96
N THR A 8 8.47 -50.84 -2.94
CA THR A 8 7.01 -51.01 -2.85
C THR A 8 6.63 -52.46 -2.55
N ALA A 9 5.55 -52.72 -1.80
CA ALA A 9 4.90 -54.05 -1.76
C ALA A 9 3.38 -53.98 -1.49
N THR A 10 2.66 -54.20 -2.59
CA THR A 10 1.49 -55.07 -2.86
C THR A 10 0.63 -55.71 -1.75
N THR A 11 -0.68 -55.58 -1.99
CA THR A 11 -1.88 -56.36 -1.64
C THR A 11 -1.75 -57.89 -1.46
N THR A 12 -2.69 -58.47 -0.69
CA THR A 12 -3.30 -59.85 -0.67
C THR A 12 -3.20 -60.43 0.76
N GLY A 13 -4.20 -61.04 1.42
CA GLY A 13 -5.57 -61.44 1.12
C GLY A 13 -6.01 -62.45 2.20
N ILE A 14 -7.32 -62.49 2.50
CA ILE A 14 -8.17 -63.66 2.82
C ILE A 14 -7.75 -64.63 3.94
N GLY A 15 -8.67 -64.89 4.90
CA GLY A 15 -8.87 -66.28 5.36
C GLY A 15 -9.37 -66.56 6.77
N SER A 16 -10.68 -66.84 6.87
CA SER A 16 -11.32 -67.79 7.82
C SER A 16 -11.43 -67.35 9.31
N LEU A 17 -12.41 -67.79 10.11
CA LEU A 17 -12.97 -69.13 10.23
C LEU A 17 -14.38 -69.11 10.89
N LEU A 18 -15.17 -70.08 10.44
CA LEU A 18 -16.45 -70.62 10.92
C LEU A 18 -16.81 -70.50 12.42
N LEU A 19 -18.12 -70.47 12.70
CA LEU A 19 -18.78 -71.60 13.39
C LEU A 19 -20.25 -71.75 13.00
N ARG A 20 -20.65 -73.01 12.79
CA ARG A 20 -21.99 -73.50 12.40
C ARG A 20 -22.95 -73.56 13.59
N GLY A 21 -24.25 -73.48 13.31
CA GLY A 21 -25.31 -73.94 14.21
C GLY A 21 -26.69 -73.87 13.53
N ALA A 22 -27.14 -74.99 12.97
CA ALA A 22 -28.45 -75.15 12.36
C ALA A 22 -29.44 -75.78 13.36
N ALA A 23 -30.67 -75.27 13.43
CA ALA A 23 -31.85 -76.06 13.79
C ALA A 23 -33.14 -75.37 13.29
N LYS A 24 -34.02 -76.18 12.69
CA LYS A 24 -35.25 -75.82 11.98
C LYS A 24 -36.43 -76.33 12.81
N GLY A 25 -37.48 -75.53 13.04
CA GLY A 25 -38.66 -75.96 13.80
C GLY A 25 -39.86 -75.02 13.73
N ARG A 26 -40.85 -75.43 12.92
CA ARG A 26 -42.30 -75.11 12.82
C ARG A 26 -42.95 -73.91 13.55
N SER A 27 -43.70 -73.15 12.73
CA SER A 27 -45.01 -72.47 12.92
C SER A 27 -45.85 -72.77 14.18
N SER A 28 -46.34 -71.71 14.86
CA SER A 28 -47.78 -71.39 15.00
C SER A 28 -48.04 -70.02 15.67
N ARG A 29 -49.24 -69.47 15.41
CA ARG A 29 -49.82 -68.15 15.81
C ARG A 29 -49.82 -67.83 17.31
N SER A 30 -49.74 -66.53 17.66
CA SER A 30 -50.80 -65.75 18.38
C SER A 30 -50.27 -64.67 19.35
N ARG A 31 -50.85 -63.47 19.21
CA ARG A 31 -51.09 -62.38 20.21
C ARG A 31 -49.91 -61.59 20.80
N GLY A 32 -49.81 -60.34 20.33
CA GLY A 32 -50.02 -59.14 21.14
C GLY A 32 -49.01 -58.80 22.24
N ASN A 33 -48.11 -57.86 21.96
CA ASN A 33 -47.66 -56.90 22.96
C ASN A 33 -47.17 -55.60 22.29
N HIS A 34 -47.77 -54.47 22.66
CA HIS A 34 -47.34 -53.14 22.21
C HIS A 34 -46.07 -52.74 22.95
N MET A 35 -44.92 -52.84 22.28
CA MET A 35 -43.67 -52.25 22.74
C MET A 35 -43.32 -51.08 21.81
N ARG A 36 -43.42 -49.87 22.34
CA ARG A 36 -43.17 -48.62 21.61
C ARG A 36 -41.67 -48.48 21.35
N VAL A 37 -41.22 -48.93 20.18
CA VAL A 37 -39.88 -48.65 19.67
C VAL A 37 -39.83 -47.18 19.27
N VAL A 38 -39.08 -46.37 20.01
CA VAL A 38 -38.68 -45.04 19.57
C VAL A 38 -37.69 -45.23 18.42
N MET A 39 -38.21 -45.19 17.20
CA MET A 39 -37.40 -45.02 15.99
C MET A 39 -36.66 -43.67 16.10
N ARG A 40 -35.36 -43.70 16.38
CA ARG A 40 -34.46 -42.60 16.03
C ARG A 40 -34.40 -42.56 14.50
N SER A 41 -35.29 -41.79 13.90
CA SER A 41 -35.28 -41.51 12.47
C SER A 41 -33.97 -40.81 12.11
N GLY A 42 -33.20 -41.43 11.22
CA GLY A 42 -31.93 -40.90 10.73
C GLY A 42 -32.08 -39.48 10.20
N THR A 43 -31.31 -38.56 10.76
CA THR A 43 -31.06 -37.25 10.18
C THR A 43 -30.26 -37.44 8.89
N THR A 44 -31.00 -37.42 7.79
CA THR A 44 -30.56 -37.49 6.40
C THR A 44 -29.44 -36.48 6.08
N ALA A 45 -28.43 -36.94 5.33
CA ALA A 45 -27.30 -36.15 4.79
C ALA A 45 -27.70 -34.86 4.02
N ASN A 46 -28.99 -34.65 3.73
CA ASN A 46 -29.52 -33.43 3.11
C ASN A 46 -29.59 -32.22 4.07
N SER A 47 -29.76 -32.40 5.38
CA SER A 47 -29.81 -31.27 6.33
C SER A 47 -28.45 -30.60 6.51
N ASN A 48 -27.37 -31.38 6.46
CA ASN A 48 -26.00 -30.88 6.63
C ASN A 48 -25.51 -30.10 5.40
N ARG A 49 -26.05 -30.42 4.20
CA ARG A 49 -25.74 -29.67 2.97
C ARG A 49 -26.46 -28.33 2.93
N LEU A 50 -27.70 -28.27 3.41
CA LEU A 50 -28.48 -27.04 3.45
C LEU A 50 -27.91 -26.06 4.48
N SER A 51 -27.50 -26.55 5.66
CA SER A 51 -26.85 -25.73 6.67
C SER A 51 -25.47 -25.22 6.21
N LEU A 52 -24.72 -26.04 5.46
CA LEU A 52 -23.45 -25.62 4.86
C LEU A 52 -23.68 -24.54 3.78
N LEU A 53 -24.69 -24.70 2.93
CA LEU A 53 -25.06 -23.69 1.93
C LEU A 53 -25.52 -22.39 2.60
N GLN A 54 -26.31 -22.46 3.66
CA GLN A 54 -26.68 -21.29 4.45
C GLN A 54 -25.46 -20.64 5.10
N ALA A 55 -24.57 -21.42 5.72
CA ALA A 55 -23.35 -20.91 6.32
C ALA A 55 -22.43 -20.25 5.28
N LEU A 56 -22.23 -20.89 4.11
CA LEU A 56 -21.44 -20.33 3.01
C LEU A 56 -22.09 -19.07 2.42
N SER A 57 -23.42 -19.03 2.29
CA SER A 57 -24.15 -17.84 1.83
C SER A 57 -24.07 -16.68 2.83
N GLN A 58 -24.16 -16.96 4.13
CA GLN A 58 -23.99 -15.97 5.19
C GLN A 58 -22.54 -15.48 5.25
N THR A 59 -21.56 -16.37 5.07
CA THR A 59 -20.14 -16.01 5.04
C THR A 59 -19.83 -15.16 3.81
N ALA A 60 -20.37 -15.49 2.64
CA ALA A 60 -20.23 -14.69 1.42
C ALA A 60 -20.94 -13.32 1.52
N ALA A 61 -22.12 -13.26 2.15
CA ALA A 61 -22.83 -12.01 2.40
C ALA A 61 -22.06 -11.13 3.40
N VAL A 62 -21.50 -11.70 4.47
CA VAL A 62 -20.70 -10.97 5.46
C VAL A 62 -19.37 -10.50 4.87
N GLN A 63 -18.71 -11.32 4.03
CA GLN A 63 -17.46 -10.94 3.36
C GLN A 63 -17.70 -9.81 2.35
N SER A 64 -18.76 -9.89 1.53
CA SER A 64 -19.13 -8.83 0.58
C SER A 64 -19.60 -7.54 1.28
N GLN A 65 -20.33 -7.64 2.40
CA GLN A 65 -20.71 -6.47 3.20
C GLN A 65 -19.52 -5.79 3.86
N ARG A 66 -18.51 -6.55 4.34
CA ARG A 66 -17.27 -5.96 4.86
C ARG A 66 -16.51 -5.20 3.78
N SER A 67 -16.41 -5.74 2.58
CA SER A 67 -15.79 -5.05 1.43
C SER A 67 -16.55 -3.78 1.04
N LEU A 68 -17.89 -3.78 1.09
CA LEU A 68 -18.67 -2.58 0.80
C LEU A 68 -18.54 -1.52 1.90
N GLN A 69 -18.52 -1.92 3.17
CA GLN A 69 -18.32 -0.98 4.28
C GLN A 69 -16.95 -0.32 4.25
N SER A 70 -15.88 -1.07 3.95
CA SER A 70 -14.54 -0.49 3.81
C SER A 70 -14.48 0.49 2.63
N LEU A 71 -15.05 0.13 1.47
CA LEU A 71 -15.13 1.02 0.32
C LEU A 71 -15.92 2.30 0.59
N ILE A 72 -17.07 2.21 1.26
CA ILE A 72 -17.86 3.39 1.65
C ILE A 72 -17.05 4.26 2.61
N SER A 73 -16.39 3.66 3.61
CA SER A 73 -15.55 4.40 4.56
C SER A 73 -14.40 5.12 3.86
N ASP A 74 -13.75 4.47 2.89
CA ASP A 74 -12.66 5.07 2.14
C ASP A 74 -13.15 6.22 1.24
N ILE A 75 -14.31 6.07 0.59
CA ILE A 75 -14.93 7.16 -0.19
C ILE A 75 -15.26 8.36 0.71
N THR A 76 -15.80 8.14 1.92
CA THR A 76 -16.14 9.25 2.82
C THR A 76 -14.94 10.11 3.22
N LYS A 77 -13.73 9.53 3.30
CA LYS A 77 -12.48 10.26 3.60
C LYS A 77 -12.14 11.31 2.54
N TYR A 78 -12.66 11.17 1.31
CA TYR A 78 -12.46 12.14 0.23
C TYR A 78 -13.59 13.14 0.06
N VAL A 79 -14.80 12.84 0.55
CA VAL A 79 -16.01 13.66 0.30
C VAL A 79 -16.22 14.73 1.37
N ASN A 80 -15.71 14.54 2.58
CA ASN A 80 -15.82 15.52 3.66
C ASN A 80 -14.45 16.04 4.11
N PRO A 81 -13.73 16.79 3.26
CA PRO A 81 -12.40 17.26 3.62
C PRO A 81 -12.47 18.35 4.68
N GLN A 82 -11.57 18.28 5.65
CA GLN A 82 -11.43 19.31 6.68
C GLN A 82 -10.72 20.53 6.06
N MET A 83 -11.29 21.73 6.24
CA MET A 83 -10.57 22.97 5.90
C MET A 83 -9.43 23.19 6.89
N SER A 84 -8.30 23.71 6.40
CA SER A 84 -7.13 23.97 7.23
C SER A 84 -7.43 25.05 8.28
N LYS A 85 -7.41 24.69 9.57
CA LYS A 85 -7.59 25.64 10.68
C LYS A 85 -6.39 26.56 10.89
N ASP A 86 -5.24 26.18 10.36
CA ASP A 86 -3.95 26.86 10.55
C ASP A 86 -3.46 27.58 9.27
N ALA A 87 -4.39 27.99 8.40
CA ALA A 87 -4.07 28.58 7.11
C ALA A 87 -3.33 29.93 7.23
N ARG A 88 -2.22 30.08 6.50
CA ARG A 88 -1.43 31.34 6.46
C ARG A 88 -2.04 32.42 5.59
N ASN A 89 -2.83 32.02 4.59
CA ASN A 89 -3.45 32.91 3.62
C ASN A 89 -4.75 32.31 3.10
N LEU A 90 -5.50 33.07 2.30
CA LEU A 90 -6.77 32.64 1.72
C LEU A 90 -6.60 31.40 0.82
N GLU A 91 -5.48 31.29 0.10
CA GLU A 91 -5.21 30.14 -0.75
C GLU A 91 -5.16 28.84 0.08
N GLU A 92 -4.39 28.84 1.18
CA GLU A 92 -4.30 27.70 2.09
C GLU A 92 -5.60 27.44 2.86
N ALA A 93 -6.37 28.49 3.16
CA ALA A 93 -7.67 28.36 3.85
C ALA A 93 -8.70 27.63 2.99
N LEU A 94 -8.60 27.75 1.66
CA LEU A 94 -9.47 27.08 0.71
C LEU A 94 -9.03 25.65 0.38
N MET A 95 -7.80 25.28 0.74
CA MET A 95 -7.30 23.94 0.54
C MET A 95 -7.99 22.92 1.43
N SER A 96 -8.07 21.72 0.90
CA SER A 96 -8.76 20.59 1.48
C SER A 96 -7.78 19.41 1.47
N VAL A 97 -7.63 18.68 2.57
CA VAL A 97 -6.76 17.49 2.64
C VAL A 97 -7.63 16.29 3.01
N PRO A 98 -7.55 15.17 2.26
CA PRO A 98 -8.26 13.95 2.64
C PRO A 98 -7.81 13.44 4.01
N ASP A 99 -8.73 12.84 4.76
CA ASP A 99 -8.40 12.21 6.04
C ASP A 99 -7.77 10.82 5.82
N LEU A 100 -6.51 10.83 5.41
CA LEU A 100 -5.71 9.64 5.13
C LEU A 100 -4.40 9.71 5.90
N GLU A 101 -3.85 8.54 6.21
CA GLU A 101 -2.52 8.44 6.80
C GLU A 101 -1.50 9.17 5.92
N THR A 102 -0.64 9.98 6.56
CA THR A 102 0.34 10.81 5.86
C THR A 102 1.75 10.63 6.39
N ILE A 103 2.73 11.16 5.66
CA ILE A 103 4.15 11.06 6.04
C ILE A 103 4.35 11.76 7.38
N PRO A 104 4.88 11.07 8.40
CA PRO A 104 5.15 11.71 9.68
C PRO A 104 6.32 12.69 9.56
N TYR A 105 6.11 13.91 10.01
CA TYR A 105 7.13 14.94 10.10
C TYR A 105 6.95 15.78 11.36
N ASP A 106 8.03 16.38 11.82
CA ASP A 106 8.01 17.37 12.89
C ASP A 106 8.25 18.76 12.28
N LEU A 107 7.34 19.72 12.56
CA LEU A 107 7.46 21.10 12.07
C LEU A 107 8.53 21.82 12.89
N VAL A 108 9.68 22.09 12.28
CA VAL A 108 10.81 22.76 12.93
C VAL A 108 10.60 24.27 12.95
N ARG A 109 10.20 24.83 11.81
CA ARG A 109 9.98 26.27 11.65
C ARG A 109 8.94 26.54 10.58
N ARG A 110 8.12 27.57 10.79
CA ARG A 110 7.14 28.05 9.82
C ARG A 110 7.42 29.51 9.50
N GLU A 111 7.66 29.78 8.23
CA GLU A 111 7.84 31.12 7.68
C GLU A 111 6.62 31.53 6.84
N ALA A 112 6.61 32.77 6.37
CA ALA A 112 5.56 33.28 5.49
C ALA A 112 5.44 32.45 4.20
N ASP A 113 6.57 32.15 3.56
CA ASP A 113 6.59 31.53 2.22
C ASP A 113 6.82 30.01 2.25
N TYR A 114 7.40 29.46 3.32
CA TYR A 114 7.78 28.04 3.40
C TYR A 114 7.76 27.51 4.84
N GLU A 115 7.86 26.20 4.97
CA GLU A 115 8.01 25.50 6.24
C GLU A 115 9.30 24.68 6.22
N ILE A 116 9.98 24.60 7.36
CA ILE A 116 11.06 23.65 7.58
C ILE A 116 10.50 22.47 8.37
N ARG A 117 10.59 21.28 7.79
CA ARG A 117 10.10 20.04 8.36
C ARG A 117 11.22 19.03 8.50
N ASP A 118 11.24 18.33 9.62
CA ASP A 118 12.06 17.13 9.80
C ASP A 118 11.20 15.91 9.44
N VAL A 119 11.43 15.34 8.25
CA VAL A 119 10.65 14.22 7.74
C VAL A 119 11.24 12.94 8.28
N ARG A 120 10.41 12.11 8.93
CA ARG A 120 10.88 10.84 9.50
C ARG A 120 11.11 9.80 8.40
N PRO A 121 11.95 8.78 8.68
CA PRO A 121 12.08 7.64 7.79
C PRO A 121 10.73 7.00 7.49
N HIS A 122 10.50 6.65 6.23
CA HIS A 122 9.26 6.03 5.76
C HIS A 122 9.54 5.18 4.53
N VAL A 123 8.59 4.32 4.17
CA VAL A 123 8.70 3.42 3.02
C VAL A 123 7.79 3.87 1.91
N VAL A 124 8.31 3.79 0.68
CA VAL A 124 7.54 4.08 -0.53
C VAL A 124 7.56 2.90 -1.49
N ALA A 125 6.45 2.71 -2.19
CA ALA A 125 6.42 1.94 -3.43
C ALA A 125 6.54 2.91 -4.60
N GLU A 126 7.42 2.64 -5.55
CA GLU A 126 7.74 3.59 -6.62
C GLU A 126 7.89 2.93 -7.98
N THR A 127 7.63 3.69 -9.04
CA THR A 127 7.78 3.24 -10.43
C THR A 127 8.28 4.37 -11.33
N THR A 128 9.06 4.02 -12.34
CA THR A 128 9.62 4.97 -13.32
C THR A 128 8.58 5.34 -14.37
N MET A 129 8.49 6.62 -14.68
CA MET A 129 7.62 7.17 -15.72
C MET A 129 8.34 7.18 -17.07
N SER A 130 7.63 6.83 -18.15
CA SER A 130 8.18 6.75 -19.51
C SER A 130 8.14 8.10 -20.27
N GLY A 131 7.35 9.05 -19.79
CA GLY A 131 7.24 10.39 -20.35
C GLY A 131 8.49 11.24 -20.17
N ARG A 132 8.71 12.17 -21.09
CA ARG A 132 9.77 13.20 -20.99
C ARG A 132 9.47 14.24 -19.88
N SER A 133 8.21 14.35 -19.50
CA SER A 133 7.67 15.23 -18.46
C SER A 133 7.18 14.42 -17.27
N GLY A 134 7.33 14.97 -16.06
CA GLY A 134 6.89 14.34 -14.81
C GLY A 134 5.39 14.46 -14.58
N PHE A 135 4.73 15.35 -15.31
CA PHE A 135 3.31 15.67 -15.14
C PHE A 135 2.51 15.50 -16.43
N ASP A 136 3.08 14.78 -17.41
CA ASP A 136 2.33 14.27 -18.55
C ASP A 136 1.21 13.35 -18.09
N PHE A 137 -0.01 13.60 -18.57
CA PHE A 137 -1.22 12.90 -18.11
C PHE A 137 -1.17 11.39 -18.39
N ALA A 138 -0.69 10.99 -19.57
CA ALA A 138 -0.66 9.57 -19.95
C ALA A 138 0.37 8.79 -19.12
N SER A 139 1.60 9.33 -19.03
CA SER A 139 2.69 8.72 -18.26
C SER A 139 2.38 8.68 -16.76
N SER A 140 1.85 9.77 -16.19
CA SER A 140 1.49 9.82 -14.76
C SER A 140 0.32 8.89 -14.44
N GLY A 141 -0.69 8.83 -15.31
CA GLY A 141 -1.83 7.91 -15.16
C GLY A 141 -1.41 6.44 -15.20
N GLN A 142 -0.49 6.08 -16.10
CA GLN A 142 0.05 4.71 -16.17
C GLN A 142 0.81 4.36 -14.88
N ALA A 143 1.71 5.23 -14.42
CA ALA A 143 2.47 5.02 -13.19
C ALA A 143 1.56 4.90 -11.96
N PHE A 144 0.54 5.76 -11.86
CA PHE A 144 -0.46 5.72 -10.80
C PHE A 144 -1.19 4.37 -10.81
N ASN A 145 -1.66 3.91 -11.97
CA ASN A 145 -2.37 2.64 -12.08
C ASN A 145 -1.50 1.43 -11.72
N THR A 146 -0.22 1.46 -12.09
CA THR A 146 0.75 0.41 -11.72
C THR A 146 0.92 0.35 -10.20
N LEU A 147 1.12 1.49 -9.53
CA LEU A 147 1.24 1.54 -8.07
C LEU A 147 -0.07 1.19 -7.35
N ALA A 148 -1.21 1.66 -7.87
CA ALA A 148 -2.52 1.31 -7.35
C ALA A 148 -2.78 -0.20 -7.43
N ALA A 149 -2.41 -0.84 -8.53
CA ALA A 149 -2.55 -2.29 -8.66
C ALA A 149 -1.74 -3.05 -7.61
N TYR A 150 -0.51 -2.61 -7.31
CA TYR A 150 0.29 -3.15 -6.21
C TYR A 150 -0.42 -2.99 -4.86
N LEU A 151 -0.92 -1.79 -4.57
CA LEU A 151 -1.61 -1.45 -3.32
C LEU A 151 -2.90 -2.27 -3.13
N PHE A 152 -3.62 -2.56 -4.22
CA PHE A 152 -4.88 -3.32 -4.23
C PHE A 152 -4.71 -4.82 -4.57
N GLY A 153 -3.55 -5.40 -4.24
CA GLY A 153 -3.40 -6.85 -4.19
C GLY A 153 -2.56 -7.50 -5.29
N LYS A 154 -1.96 -6.76 -6.22
CA LYS A 154 -0.90 -7.28 -7.11
C LYS A 154 0.47 -7.32 -6.41
N ASN A 155 0.51 -8.06 -5.32
CA ASN A 155 1.69 -8.29 -4.50
C ASN A 155 1.71 -9.74 -4.02
N SER A 156 2.87 -10.23 -3.57
CA SER A 156 3.09 -11.64 -3.25
C SER A 156 2.15 -12.22 -2.20
N ARG A 157 1.52 -11.36 -1.37
CA ARG A 157 0.57 -11.74 -0.32
C ARG A 157 -0.89 -11.59 -0.74
N ARG A 158 -1.16 -11.04 -1.92
CA ARG A 158 -2.49 -10.63 -2.39
C ARG A 158 -3.23 -9.76 -1.36
N SER A 159 -2.47 -8.99 -0.59
CA SER A 159 -3.03 -8.15 0.47
C SER A 159 -3.41 -6.78 -0.07
N GLU A 160 -4.59 -6.31 0.28
CA GLU A 160 -4.99 -4.92 0.07
C GLU A 160 -4.41 -4.02 1.16
N MET A 161 -3.81 -2.91 0.74
CA MET A 161 -3.18 -1.92 1.60
C MET A 161 -4.03 -0.64 1.60
N SER A 162 -4.11 0.01 2.77
CA SER A 162 -4.80 1.29 2.90
C SER A 162 -4.10 2.36 2.07
N MET A 163 -4.89 3.21 1.41
CA MET A 163 -4.36 4.40 0.75
C MET A 163 -3.80 5.40 1.76
N THR A 164 -2.80 6.15 1.32
CA THR A 164 -2.11 7.20 2.08
C THR A 164 -2.02 8.46 1.22
N THR A 165 -1.57 9.55 1.84
CA THR A 165 -1.22 10.79 1.12
C THR A 165 0.16 11.28 1.59
N PRO A 166 0.92 12.00 0.76
CA PRO A 166 0.67 12.37 -0.63
C PRO A 166 1.15 11.32 -1.64
N VAL A 167 0.81 11.52 -2.91
CA VAL A 167 1.53 10.94 -4.05
C VAL A 167 2.72 11.84 -4.37
N ILE A 168 3.93 11.26 -4.39
CA ILE A 168 5.16 12.02 -4.64
C ILE A 168 5.62 11.81 -6.08
N THR A 169 6.00 12.90 -6.74
CA THR A 169 6.67 12.88 -8.05
C THR A 169 7.99 13.63 -7.96
N ASN A 170 9.08 13.00 -8.41
CA ASN A 170 10.40 13.62 -8.45
C ASN A 170 11.26 13.10 -9.61
N ARG A 171 12.39 13.77 -9.87
CA ARG A 171 13.41 13.27 -10.80
C ARG A 171 14.36 12.36 -10.04
N GLY A 172 14.30 11.06 -10.34
CA GLY A 172 15.18 10.08 -9.73
C GLY A 172 16.57 10.13 -10.36
N GLN A 173 17.62 10.19 -9.55
CA GLN A 173 18.92 9.71 -9.99
C GLN A 173 18.89 8.18 -10.00
N SER A 174 19.28 7.56 -11.12
CA SER A 174 19.50 6.12 -11.23
C SER A 174 20.77 5.70 -10.46
N ARG A 175 20.86 6.05 -9.18
CA ARG A 175 21.78 5.36 -8.28
C ARG A 175 21.06 4.13 -7.74
N GLY A 176 21.27 3.04 -8.46
CA GLY A 176 21.00 1.71 -7.97
C GLY A 176 21.90 1.43 -6.76
N GLU A 177 21.45 1.82 -5.57
CA GLU A 177 21.80 1.03 -4.40
C GLU A 177 21.01 -0.27 -4.52
N LYS A 178 21.69 -1.21 -5.17
CA LYS A 178 21.35 -2.62 -5.24
C LYS A 178 21.26 -3.11 -3.80
N MET A 179 20.06 -3.25 -3.25
CA MET A 179 19.91 -4.04 -2.03
C MET A 179 20.33 -5.47 -2.38
N GLU A 180 21.41 -5.93 -1.75
CA GLU A 180 21.66 -7.36 -1.64
C GLU A 180 20.48 -7.94 -0.86
N MET A 181 19.53 -8.55 -1.56
CA MET A 181 19.09 -9.93 -1.36
C MET A 181 18.10 -10.30 -2.45
N THR A 182 18.37 -11.45 -3.08
CA THR A 182 17.63 -12.14 -4.16
C THR A 182 17.77 -11.58 -5.59
N THR A 183 18.77 -12.15 -6.27
CA THR A 183 18.88 -12.41 -7.72
C THR A 183 18.99 -11.19 -8.65
N PRO A 184 20.10 -11.03 -9.40
CA PRO A 184 20.31 -9.84 -10.22
C PRO A 184 19.44 -9.90 -11.47
N VAL A 185 18.51 -8.95 -11.61
CA VAL A 185 17.95 -8.64 -12.93
C VAL A 185 18.85 -7.57 -13.55
N ILE A 186 19.60 -7.98 -14.59
CA ILE A 186 20.30 -7.07 -15.48
C ILE A 186 19.22 -6.22 -16.16
N GLN A 187 18.99 -5.01 -15.65
CA GLN A 187 18.30 -3.98 -16.43
C GLN A 187 19.32 -3.39 -17.38
N GLN A 188 19.32 -3.90 -18.61
CA GLN A 188 19.92 -3.21 -19.74
C GLN A 188 19.02 -2.00 -20.06
N ARG A 189 19.27 -0.86 -19.40
CA ARG A 189 18.69 0.43 -19.78
C ARG A 189 19.84 1.35 -20.14
N GLY A 190 19.94 1.66 -21.42
CA GLY A 190 20.89 2.63 -21.94
C GLY A 190 20.67 4.00 -21.32
N SER A 191 21.79 4.71 -21.15
CA SER A 191 21.91 6.16 -21.10
C SER A 191 21.22 6.86 -19.93
N GLY A 192 22.00 7.10 -18.86
CA GLY A 192 22.25 8.40 -18.20
C GLY A 192 21.18 9.48 -17.98
N ASP A 193 19.93 9.33 -18.40
CA ASP A 193 18.93 10.39 -18.36
C ASP A 193 18.11 10.31 -17.05
N GLU A 194 17.98 11.46 -16.38
CA GLU A 194 17.12 11.64 -15.21
C GLU A 194 15.68 11.28 -15.57
N GLN A 195 15.20 10.12 -15.12
CA GLN A 195 13.81 9.70 -15.32
C GLN A 195 12.93 10.20 -14.19
N TRP A 196 11.72 10.62 -14.55
CA TRP A 196 10.68 10.93 -13.58
C TRP A 196 10.22 9.66 -12.88
N ARG A 197 9.90 9.80 -11.61
CA ARG A 197 9.40 8.73 -10.77
C ARG A 197 8.16 9.18 -10.03
N MET A 198 7.22 8.25 -9.87
CA MET A 198 6.09 8.39 -8.97
C MET A 198 6.25 7.42 -7.79
N SER A 199 5.87 7.87 -6.61
CA SER A 199 5.96 7.11 -5.37
C SER A 199 4.67 7.25 -4.54
N PHE A 200 4.18 6.12 -4.03
CA PHE A 200 3.15 6.05 -3.01
C PHE A 200 3.80 5.76 -1.66
N VAL A 201 3.42 6.53 -0.65
CA VAL A 201 3.83 6.28 0.74
C VAL A 201 3.10 5.03 1.23
N LEU A 202 3.81 4.09 1.85
CA LEU A 202 3.13 2.95 2.45
C LEU A 202 2.67 3.29 3.87
N PRO A 203 1.53 2.73 4.33
CA PRO A 203 1.12 2.83 5.72
C PRO A 203 2.25 2.36 6.66
N ALA A 204 2.41 3.01 7.81
CA ALA A 204 3.53 2.81 8.74
C ALA A 204 3.69 1.35 9.19
N LYS A 205 2.59 0.57 9.21
CA LYS A 205 2.62 -0.87 9.51
C LYS A 205 3.47 -1.69 8.52
N TYR A 206 3.76 -1.17 7.33
CA TYR A 206 4.59 -1.84 6.30
C TYR A 206 6.04 -1.39 6.29
N ASN A 207 6.49 -0.55 7.24
CA ASN A 207 7.84 0.00 7.22
C ASN A 207 8.97 -1.06 7.20
N ASN A 208 8.71 -2.27 7.72
CA ASN A 208 9.69 -3.37 7.74
C ASN A 208 9.20 -4.63 7.02
N ASP A 209 7.97 -4.61 6.49
CA ASP A 209 7.29 -5.84 6.06
C ASP A 209 6.36 -5.60 4.85
N ALA A 210 6.78 -4.72 3.94
CA ALA A 210 6.05 -4.47 2.71
C ALA A 210 6.00 -5.74 1.84
N PRO A 211 4.82 -6.14 1.31
CA PRO A 211 4.72 -7.29 0.44
C PRO A 211 5.49 -7.05 -0.87
N VAL A 212 6.10 -8.09 -1.41
CA VAL A 212 6.90 -7.99 -2.64
C VAL A 212 5.97 -7.71 -3.82
N PRO A 213 6.26 -6.70 -4.67
CA PRO A 213 5.46 -6.45 -5.87
C PRO A 213 5.51 -7.61 -6.86
N GLU A 214 4.39 -7.92 -7.51
CA GLU A 214 4.37 -8.88 -8.62
C GLU A 214 4.86 -8.25 -9.93
N ASP A 215 4.67 -6.94 -10.09
CA ASP A 215 5.15 -6.16 -11.23
C ASP A 215 6.60 -5.71 -11.00
N LEU A 216 7.52 -6.14 -11.88
CA LEU A 216 8.94 -5.84 -11.79
C LEU A 216 9.28 -4.35 -12.05
N SER A 217 8.33 -3.55 -12.54
CA SER A 217 8.47 -2.11 -12.68
C SER A 217 8.24 -1.34 -11.37
N VAL A 218 7.73 -2.01 -10.33
CA VAL A 218 7.53 -1.45 -9.00
C VAL A 218 8.69 -1.88 -8.10
N SER A 219 9.31 -0.90 -7.43
CA SER A 219 10.32 -1.14 -6.41
C SER A 219 9.88 -0.56 -5.07
N ILE A 220 10.28 -1.21 -3.99
CA ILE A 220 10.08 -0.69 -2.62
C ILE A 220 11.37 -0.03 -2.16
N ARG A 221 11.27 1.19 -1.62
CA ARG A 221 12.41 1.99 -1.17
C ARG A 221 12.19 2.50 0.25
N ASN A 222 13.21 2.35 1.08
CA ASN A 222 13.30 3.01 2.37
C ASN A 222 13.83 4.44 2.15
N ILE A 223 13.04 5.43 2.51
CA ILE A 223 13.45 6.84 2.47
C ILE A 223 14.02 7.17 3.85
N PRO A 224 15.31 7.53 3.96
CA PRO A 224 15.88 7.95 5.23
C PRO A 224 15.25 9.28 5.68
N GLY A 225 15.31 9.54 6.99
CA GLY A 225 14.86 10.81 7.53
C GLY A 225 15.69 11.97 6.97
N LYS A 226 15.04 13.08 6.64
CA LYS A 226 15.68 14.24 6.03
C LYS A 226 14.97 15.54 6.40
N LYS A 227 15.74 16.62 6.48
CA LYS A 227 15.18 17.97 6.62
C LYS A 227 14.82 18.54 5.25
N VAL A 228 13.63 19.08 5.14
CA VAL A 228 13.12 19.66 3.90
C VAL A 228 12.52 21.04 4.15
N ALA A 229 12.68 21.92 3.17
CA ALA A 229 11.90 23.14 3.05
C ALA A 229 10.71 22.87 2.13
N VAL A 230 9.50 23.23 2.56
CA VAL A 230 8.24 22.97 1.84
C VAL A 230 7.51 24.26 1.52
N MET A 231 7.15 24.42 0.24
CA MET A 231 6.22 25.45 -0.23
C MET A 231 4.89 24.81 -0.59
N VAL A 232 3.80 25.33 -0.03
CA VAL A 232 2.43 24.86 -0.29
C VAL A 232 1.80 25.73 -1.39
N PHE A 233 1.08 25.11 -2.33
CA PHE A 233 0.38 25.81 -3.40
C PHE A 233 -0.85 25.04 -3.89
N SER A 234 -1.81 25.76 -4.48
CA SER A 234 -3.02 25.19 -5.08
C SER A 234 -2.94 25.10 -6.61
N GLY A 235 -3.99 24.54 -7.22
CA GLY A 235 -4.14 24.50 -8.67
C GLY A 235 -3.61 23.22 -9.32
N PHE A 236 -3.34 23.32 -10.63
CA PHE A 236 -2.78 22.23 -11.41
C PHE A 236 -1.26 22.17 -11.26
N VAL A 237 -0.74 20.94 -11.21
CA VAL A 237 0.70 20.70 -11.21
C VAL A 237 1.14 20.46 -12.65
N THR A 238 1.97 21.36 -13.17
CA THR A 238 2.61 21.26 -14.49
C THR A 238 4.11 21.49 -14.32
N ASP A 239 4.93 21.09 -15.30
CA ASP A 239 6.38 21.33 -15.22
C ASP A 239 6.73 22.82 -15.05
N ASP A 240 6.02 23.71 -15.75
CA ASP A 240 6.22 25.16 -15.64
C ASP A 240 5.84 25.69 -14.27
N GLU A 241 4.73 25.20 -13.70
CA GLU A 241 4.31 25.59 -12.37
C GLU A 241 5.31 25.11 -11.31
N VAL A 242 5.75 23.87 -11.41
CA VAL A 242 6.77 23.30 -10.52
C VAL A 242 8.06 24.10 -10.61
N LYS A 243 8.54 24.42 -11.81
CA LYS A 243 9.73 25.25 -12.02
C LYS A 243 9.56 26.65 -11.40
N ARG A 244 8.38 27.27 -11.57
CA ARG A 244 8.07 28.59 -10.99
C ARG A 244 8.12 28.56 -9.47
N ARG A 245 7.48 27.55 -8.85
CA ARG A 245 7.44 27.36 -7.39
C ARG A 245 8.81 26.99 -6.82
N GLU A 246 9.56 26.14 -7.50
CA GLU A 246 10.93 25.79 -7.12
C GLU A 246 11.81 27.03 -7.06
N GLN A 247 11.79 27.86 -8.12
CA GLN A 247 12.55 29.10 -8.14
C GLN A 247 12.13 30.07 -7.04
N ALA A 248 10.83 30.16 -6.73
CA ALA A 248 10.33 30.98 -5.63
C ALA A 248 10.85 30.47 -4.28
N LEU A 249 10.78 29.16 -4.02
CA LEU A 249 11.28 28.54 -2.80
C LEU A 249 12.79 28.72 -2.65
N ARG A 250 13.57 28.49 -3.72
CA ARG A 250 15.03 28.73 -3.70
C ARG A 250 15.35 30.19 -3.40
N ARG A 251 14.64 31.16 -3.99
CA ARG A 251 14.82 32.60 -3.69
C ARG A 251 14.47 32.96 -2.25
N ALA A 252 13.45 32.33 -1.66
CA ALA A 252 13.10 32.53 -0.26
C ALA A 252 14.21 31.99 0.65
N LEU A 253 14.69 30.77 0.39
CA LEU A 253 15.75 30.12 1.18
C LEU A 253 17.10 30.83 1.09
N LEU A 254 17.42 31.51 -0.02
CA LEU A 254 18.63 32.33 -0.13
C LEU A 254 18.69 33.49 0.88
N LYS A 255 17.54 33.92 1.40
CA LYS A 255 17.44 34.97 2.42
C LYS A 255 17.53 34.42 3.84
N ASP A 256 17.48 33.10 4.00
CA ASP A 256 17.53 32.43 5.30
C ASP A 256 18.99 32.24 5.73
N PRO A 257 19.42 32.80 6.87
CA PRO A 257 20.81 32.72 7.28
C PRO A 257 21.20 31.37 7.89
N VAL A 258 20.23 30.51 8.25
CA VAL A 258 20.52 29.29 9.04
C VAL A 258 20.31 27.99 8.28
N VAL A 259 19.68 28.02 7.10
CA VAL A 259 19.51 26.83 6.26
C VAL A 259 19.97 27.09 4.84
N ARG A 260 20.42 26.05 4.15
CA ARG A 260 20.74 26.10 2.72
C ARG A 260 20.21 24.87 2.01
N VAL A 261 19.86 25.03 0.73
CA VAL A 261 19.47 23.90 -0.11
C VAL A 261 20.69 23.01 -0.34
N LYS A 262 20.54 21.70 -0.15
CA LYS A 262 21.63 20.74 -0.43
C LYS A 262 22.07 20.82 -1.89
N ALA A 263 23.37 20.60 -2.11
CA ALA A 263 23.91 20.53 -3.47
C ALA A 263 23.19 19.44 -4.28
N ASN A 264 22.74 19.78 -5.49
CA ASN A 264 21.98 18.89 -6.38
C ASN A 264 20.63 18.40 -5.81
N ALA A 265 20.06 19.07 -4.80
CA ALA A 265 18.71 18.76 -4.35
C ALA A 265 17.71 19.00 -5.50
N GLN A 266 17.02 17.93 -5.89
CA GLN A 266 15.95 17.95 -6.87
C GLN A 266 14.61 18.26 -6.18
N PRO A 267 13.67 18.96 -6.84
CA PRO A 267 12.35 19.20 -6.28
C PRO A 267 11.54 17.91 -6.18
N GLU A 268 10.88 17.73 -5.04
CA GLU A 268 9.88 16.69 -4.83
C GLU A 268 8.50 17.34 -4.76
N VAL A 269 7.56 16.83 -5.56
CA VAL A 269 6.19 17.36 -5.60
C VAL A 269 5.24 16.37 -4.97
N ALA A 270 4.57 16.80 -3.92
CA ALA A 270 3.59 16.02 -3.16
C ALA A 270 2.17 16.49 -3.49
N GLN A 271 1.35 15.59 -4.04
CA GLN A 271 -0.05 15.84 -4.39
C GLN A 271 -0.95 15.07 -3.42
N TYR A 272 -1.79 15.79 -2.67
CA TYR A 272 -2.62 15.20 -1.62
C TYR A 272 -4.01 14.82 -2.11
N ASN A 273 -4.50 15.52 -3.13
CA ASN A 273 -5.89 15.46 -3.50
C ASN A 273 -6.17 14.53 -4.68
N PRO A 274 -7.33 13.87 -4.68
CA PRO A 274 -7.78 13.10 -5.84
C PRO A 274 -8.13 14.02 -7.02
N PRO A 275 -8.15 13.48 -8.26
CA PRO A 275 -8.30 14.26 -9.49
C PRO A 275 -9.65 14.99 -9.63
N PHE A 276 -10.68 14.61 -8.87
CA PHE A 276 -11.99 15.28 -8.86
C PHE A 276 -12.06 16.49 -7.93
N THR A 277 -11.05 16.72 -7.09
CA THR A 277 -11.00 17.91 -6.23
C THR A 277 -10.87 19.17 -7.10
N LEU A 278 -11.64 20.22 -6.79
CA LEU A 278 -11.55 21.48 -7.53
C LEU A 278 -10.14 22.06 -7.44
N PRO A 279 -9.55 22.59 -8.54
CA PRO A 279 -8.14 22.96 -8.57
C PRO A 279 -7.70 23.90 -7.44
N PHE A 280 -8.50 24.92 -7.12
CA PHE A 280 -8.19 25.89 -6.06
C PHE A 280 -8.32 25.30 -4.63
N MET A 281 -8.94 24.13 -4.47
CA MET A 281 -9.03 23.41 -3.20
C MET A 281 -7.96 22.33 -3.05
N ARG A 282 -7.13 22.10 -4.08
CA ARG A 282 -6.05 21.13 -4.02
C ARG A 282 -4.90 21.67 -3.20
N ARG A 283 -4.38 20.85 -2.31
CA ARG A 283 -3.10 21.03 -1.65
C ARG A 283 -2.04 20.29 -2.43
N ASN A 284 -1.09 21.05 -2.98
CA ASN A 284 0.15 20.56 -3.52
C ASN A 284 1.30 21.13 -2.70
N GLU A 285 2.37 20.38 -2.58
CA GLU A 285 3.57 20.79 -1.88
C GLU A 285 4.79 20.57 -2.76
N LEU A 286 5.70 21.54 -2.76
CA LEU A 286 7.02 21.42 -3.38
C LEU A 286 8.06 21.42 -2.26
N ALA A 287 8.81 20.34 -2.17
CA ALA A 287 9.86 20.14 -1.16
C ALA A 287 11.25 20.19 -1.78
N LEU A 288 12.19 20.81 -1.08
CA LEU A 288 13.62 20.76 -1.37
C LEU A 288 14.37 20.30 -0.13
N GLU A 289 15.31 19.37 -0.30
CA GLU A 289 16.16 18.94 0.79
C GLU A 289 17.15 20.04 1.19
N ILE A 290 17.27 20.27 2.49
CA ILE A 290 18.10 21.32 3.06
C ILE A 290 19.08 20.76 4.09
N GLU A 291 20.05 21.58 4.45
CA GLU A 291 20.98 21.34 5.54
C GLU A 291 21.18 22.62 6.36
N ASP A 292 21.52 22.45 7.63
CA ASP A 292 21.78 23.55 8.54
C ASP A 292 23.11 24.21 8.19
N VAL A 293 23.14 25.54 8.23
CA VAL A 293 24.36 26.33 8.07
C VAL A 293 25.05 26.39 9.44
N PHE A 294 25.99 25.48 9.67
CA PHE A 294 26.84 25.55 10.87
C PHE A 294 27.72 26.80 10.79
N THR A 295 27.37 27.83 11.55
CA THR A 295 28.25 28.97 11.75
C THR A 295 29.33 28.55 12.74
N ILE A 296 30.56 28.33 12.26
CA ILE A 296 31.71 28.18 13.15
C ILE A 296 31.90 29.54 13.83
N ASN A 297 31.48 29.65 15.08
CA ASN A 297 31.96 30.72 15.95
C ASN A 297 33.45 30.47 16.17
N VAL A 298 34.28 31.11 15.34
CA VAL A 298 35.71 31.22 15.62
C VAL A 298 35.81 32.12 16.83
N ALA A 299 35.88 31.51 18.01
CA ALA A 299 36.20 32.19 19.25
C ALA A 299 37.56 32.86 19.05
N SER A 300 37.54 34.19 18.97
CA SER A 300 38.73 35.03 18.95
C SER A 300 39.41 34.88 20.31
N GLN A 301 40.60 34.31 20.33
CA GLN A 301 41.59 34.53 21.39
C GLN A 301 42.70 35.41 20.83
#